data_AF-A0A0T9U058-F1
#
_entry.id   AF-A0A0T9U058-F1
#
_cell.length_a   1.000
_cell.length_b   1.000
_cell.length_c   1.000
_cell.angle_alpha   90.00
_cell.angle_beta   90.00
_cell.angle_gamma   90.00
#
_symmetry.space_group_name_H-M   'P 1'
#
loop_
_entity.id
_entity.type
_entity.pdbx_description
1 polymer ?
#
loop_
_entity_poly.entity_id
_entity_poly.type
_entity_poly.pdbx_seq_one_letter_code
_entity_poly.pdbx_strand_id
1 'polypeptide(L)' 'MNARLLSGLQWDGSPPSFHEIRSLSARLYTDAKGGEFAQHLLGHKSAQMTAKYQDSRGSEWDDITI' A
#
# COMPACT_ATOMS: atom_id res chain seq x y z
N MET A 1 18.85 -9.58 -5.03
CA MET A 1 17.58 -9.90 -4.34
C MET A 1 17.86 -10.28 -2.87
N ASN A 2 18.50 -9.40 -2.09
CA ASN A 2 18.98 -9.72 -0.73
C ASN A 2 18.60 -8.69 0.35
N ALA A 3 18.27 -7.44 -0.01
CA ALA A 3 17.99 -6.38 0.96
C ALA A 3 16.85 -6.71 1.94
N ARG A 4 15.78 -7.37 1.45
CA ARG A 4 14.66 -7.82 2.29
C ARG A 4 15.04 -8.92 3.27
N LEU A 5 15.93 -9.84 2.89
CA LEU A 5 16.37 -10.93 3.78
C LEU A 5 17.30 -10.39 4.88
N LEU A 6 18.14 -9.42 4.54
CA LEU A 6 19.06 -8.77 5.47
C LEU A 6 18.35 -7.93 6.55
N SER A 7 17.08 -7.55 6.34
CA SER A 7 16.34 -6.79 7.37
C SER A 7 15.94 -7.63 8.58
N GLY A 8 15.97 -8.96 8.49
CA GLY A 8 15.63 -9.86 9.58
C GLY A 8 14.16 -9.80 10.04
N LEU A 9 13.32 -9.05 9.32
CA LEU A 9 11.88 -8.98 9.58
C LEU A 9 11.22 -10.36 9.37
N GLN A 10 10.02 -10.53 9.90
CA GLN A 10 9.19 -11.73 9.71
C GLN A 10 7.82 -11.29 9.20
N TRP A 11 7.19 -12.12 8.39
CA TRP A 11 5.92 -11.83 7.72
C TRP A 11 4.99 -13.02 7.88
N ASP A 12 3.70 -12.74 8.02
CA ASP A 12 2.69 -13.79 7.93
C ASP A 12 2.41 -14.10 6.45
N GLY A 13 2.66 -15.35 6.04
CA GLY A 13 2.52 -15.78 4.64
C GLY A 13 3.67 -15.36 3.71
N SER A 14 3.32 -14.92 2.49
CA SER A 14 4.31 -14.60 1.46
C SER A 14 4.93 -13.21 1.69
N PRO A 15 6.26 -13.08 1.77
CA PRO A 15 6.90 -11.80 2.06
C PRO A 15 6.71 -10.79 0.91
N PRO A 16 6.53 -9.49 1.22
CA PRO A 16 6.18 -8.45 0.26
C PRO A 16 7.27 -8.28 -0.79
N SER A 17 6.87 -8.24 -2.06
CA SER A 17 7.78 -8.01 -3.18
C SER A 17 8.12 -6.52 -3.34
N PHE A 18 9.02 -6.19 -4.26
CA PHE A 18 9.32 -4.79 -4.59
C PHE A 18 8.08 -4.01 -5.07
N HIS A 19 7.12 -4.69 -5.70
CA HIS A 19 5.87 -4.07 -6.17
C HIS A 19 5.02 -3.53 -5.02
N GLU A 20 5.14 -4.06 -3.80
CA GLU A 20 4.37 -3.60 -2.64
C GLU A 20 4.74 -2.19 -2.17
N ILE A 21 5.88 -1.64 -2.62
CA ILE A 21 6.21 -0.21 -2.41
C ILE A 21 5.14 0.68 -3.05
N ARG A 22 4.54 0.23 -4.16
CA ARG A 22 3.47 0.95 -4.84
C ARG A 22 2.17 0.96 -4.03
N SER A 23 1.83 -0.17 -3.40
CA SER A 23 0.69 -0.26 -2.46
C SER A 23 0.92 0.63 -1.24
N LEU A 24 2.12 0.59 -0.67
CA LEU A 24 2.49 1.48 0.44
C LEU A 24 2.34 2.96 0.06
N SER A 25 2.82 3.33 -1.13
CA SER A 25 2.70 4.70 -1.63
C SER A 25 1.25 5.12 -1.78
N ALA A 26 0.39 4.24 -2.30
CA ALA A 26 -1.04 4.49 -2.42
C ALA A 26 -1.68 4.84 -1.07
N ARG A 27 -1.41 4.05 -0.03
CA ARG A 27 -1.93 4.29 1.33
C ARG A 27 -1.45 5.61 1.91
N LEU A 28 -0.13 5.84 1.93
CA LEU A 28 0.47 7.06 2.50
C LEU A 28 -0.02 8.33 1.79
N TYR A 29 -0.11 8.33 0.47
CA TYR A 29 -0.59 9.50 -0.27
C TYR A 29 -2.11 9.67 -0.22
N THR A 30 -2.86 8.62 0.04
CA THR A 30 -4.31 8.73 0.30
C THR A 30 -4.55 9.48 1.60
N ASP A 31 -3.81 9.14 2.65
CA ASP A 31 -3.90 9.82 3.95
C ASP A 31 -3.38 11.26 3.86
N ALA A 32 -2.20 11.46 3.26
CA ALA A 32 -1.57 12.79 3.21
C ALA A 32 -2.21 13.78 2.21
N LYS A 33 -2.80 13.28 1.11
CA LYS A 33 -3.25 14.13 -0.03
C LYS A 33 -4.59 13.74 -0.64
N GLY A 34 -5.26 12.71 -0.12
CA GLY A 34 -6.55 12.23 -0.62
C GLY A 34 -6.45 11.17 -1.71
N GLY A 35 -7.55 10.42 -1.88
CA GLY A 35 -7.60 9.27 -2.79
C GLY A 35 -7.48 9.62 -4.28
N GLU A 36 -7.97 10.78 -4.71
CA GLU A 36 -7.85 11.23 -6.10
C GLU A 36 -6.38 11.53 -6.46
N PHE A 37 -5.63 12.13 -5.54
CA PHE A 37 -4.20 12.37 -5.73
C PHE A 37 -3.46 11.03 -5.85
N ALA A 38 -3.74 10.08 -4.96
CA ALA A 38 -3.14 8.75 -5.02
C ALA A 38 -3.47 8.03 -6.34
N GLN A 39 -4.71 8.11 -6.83
CA GLN A 39 -5.12 7.53 -8.11
C GLN A 39 -4.34 8.11 -9.29
N HIS A 40 -4.20 9.44 -9.36
CA HIS A 40 -3.41 10.10 -10.41
C HIS A 40 -1.93 9.77 -10.30
N LEU A 41 -1.36 9.74 -9.08
CA LEU A 41 0.03 9.36 -8.84
C LEU A 41 0.31 7.93 -9.31
N LEU A 42 -0.62 7.02 -9.08
CA LEU A 42 -0.55 5.65 -9.59
C LEU A 42 -0.81 5.59 -11.10
N GLY A 43 -1.43 6.59 -11.71
CA GLY A 43 -1.82 6.54 -13.12
C GLY A 43 -2.94 5.53 -13.38
N HIS A 44 -3.77 5.25 -12.38
CA HIS A 44 -4.92 4.37 -12.54
C HIS A 44 -6.12 5.15 -13.09
N LYS A 45 -6.70 4.66 -14.19
CA LYS A 45 -7.91 5.27 -14.77
C LYS A 45 -9.17 5.03 -13.94
N SER A 46 -9.22 3.91 -13.22
CA SER A 46 -10.37 3.52 -12.39
C SER A 46 -10.01 3.55 -10.92
N ALA A 47 -10.90 4.15 -10.11
CA ALA A 47 -10.79 4.15 -8.65
C ALA A 47 -10.77 2.74 -8.07
N GLN A 48 -11.43 1.76 -8.71
CA GLN A 48 -11.44 0.37 -8.27
C GLN A 48 -10.03 -0.25 -8.27
N MET A 49 -9.18 0.14 -9.21
CA MET A 49 -7.79 -0.33 -9.23
C MET A 49 -6.98 0.34 -8.13
N THR A 50 -7.21 1.62 -7.83
CA THR A 50 -6.57 2.30 -6.70
C THR A 50 -6.99 1.71 -5.35
N ALA A 51 -8.27 1.38 -5.18
CA ALA A 51 -8.78 0.75 -3.96
C ALA A 51 -8.03 -0.53 -3.59
N LYS A 52 -7.66 -1.37 -4.59
CA LYS A 52 -6.86 -2.58 -4.37
C LYS A 52 -5.44 -2.34 -3.84
N TYR A 53 -4.89 -1.14 -4.09
CA TYR A 53 -3.58 -0.74 -3.59
C TYR A 53 -3.67 0.02 -2.26
N GLN A 54 -4.85 0.57 -1.94
CA GLN A 54 -5.14 1.20 -0.65
C GLN A 54 -5.46 0.16 0.43
N ASP A 55 -5.98 -1.01 0.04
CA ASP A 55 -6.28 -2.12 0.95
C ASP A 55 -5.03 -2.70 1.62
N SER A 56 -5.02 -2.74 2.96
CA SER A 56 -3.95 -3.31 3.80
C SER A 56 -3.98 -4.84 3.86
N ARG A 57 -5.03 -5.47 3.33
CA ARG A 57 -5.25 -6.93 3.28
C ARG A 57 -5.13 -7.60 4.65
N GLY A 58 -5.62 -6.92 5.69
CA GLY A 58 -5.60 -7.41 7.06
C GLY A 58 -4.24 -7.27 7.76
N SER A 59 -3.28 -6.57 7.15
CA SER A 59 -1.99 -6.28 7.80
C SER A 59 -2.11 -5.22 8.89
N GLU A 60 -3.13 -4.36 8.80
CA GLU A 60 -3.36 -3.20 9.66
C GLU A 60 -4.87 -3.07 9.95
N TRP A 61 -5.22 -2.44 11.08
CA TRP A 61 -6.59 -2.10 11.42
C TRP A 61 -6.92 -0.68 10.92
N ASP A 62 -8.16 -0.46 10.46
CA ASP A 62 -8.62 0.86 10.06
C ASP A 62 -9.01 1.69 11.30
N ASP A 63 -8.26 2.74 11.59
CA ASP A 63 -8.59 3.72 12.64
C ASP A 63 -9.64 4.71 12.12
N ILE A 64 -10.88 4.57 12.61
CA ILE A 64 -12.00 5.44 12.24
C ILE A 64 -12.00 6.66 13.17
N THR A 65 -11.52 7.80 12.67
CA THR A 65 -11.60 9.10 13.37
C THR A 65 -12.99 9.73 13.19
N ILE A 66 -13.51 10.34 14.26
CA ILE A 66 -14.81 11.03 14.33
C ILE A 66 -14.71 12.46 13.77
#